data_AF-A0AA41MX33-F1
#
_entry.id   AF-A0AA41MX33-F1
#
_cell.length_a   1.000
_cell.length_b   1.000
_cell.length_c   1.000
_cell.angle_alpha   90.00
_cell.angle_beta   90.00
_cell.angle_gamma   90.00
#
_symmetry.space_group_name_H-M   'P 1'
#
loop_
_entity.id
_entity.type
_entity.pdbx_description
1 polymer ?
#
loop_
_entity_poly.entity_id
_entity_poly.type
_entity_poly.pdbx_seq_one_letter_code
_entity_poly.pdbx_strand_id
1 'polypeptide(L)'
;AIFVRCSSSWFFARITPTVFYNVHMNHDEAFLGNNCPVTYFVPNYYYEFFYRPQACGIKVEILQEVILLKTKLKYVSRNSTVRAEIPLMCVFRK
;
A
#
# COMPACT_ATOMS: atom_id res chain seq x y z
N ALA A 1 -6.22 10.48 -1.12
CA ALA A 1 -5.63 10.19 -2.44
C ALA A 1 -4.61 9.06 -2.32
N ILE A 2 -4.48 8.22 -3.35
CA ILE A 2 -3.49 7.13 -3.43
C ILE A 2 -2.57 7.41 -4.62
N PHE A 3 -1.27 7.31 -4.39
CA PHE A 3 -0.26 7.40 -5.43
C PHE A 3 0.60 6.14 -5.40
N VAL A 4 0.76 5.46 -6.53
CA VAL A 4 1.52 4.21 -6.63
C VAL A 4 2.54 4.31 -7.74
N ARG A 5 3.77 3.86 -7.48
CA ARG A 5 4.81 3.63 -8.47
C ARG A 5 5.53 2.32 -8.17
N CYS A 6 6.17 1.75 -9.19
CA CYS A 6 6.92 0.52 -9.03
C CYS A 6 8.02 0.38 -10.08
N SER A 7 8.95 -0.50 -9.80
CA SER A 7 10.00 -0.98 -10.69
C SER A 7 10.28 -2.47 -10.44
N SER A 8 11.31 -3.00 -11.09
CA SER A 8 11.80 -4.35 -10.84
C SER A 8 12.34 -4.58 -9.42
N SER A 9 12.75 -3.51 -8.71
CA SER A 9 13.39 -3.62 -7.40
C SER A 9 12.58 -3.04 -6.24
N TRP A 10 11.55 -2.21 -6.52
CA TRP A 10 10.76 -1.57 -5.48
C TRP A 10 9.29 -1.36 -5.87
N PHE A 11 8.44 -1.31 -4.85
CA PHE A 11 7.05 -0.91 -4.88
C PHE A 11 6.88 0.25 -3.91
N PHE A 12 6.32 1.35 -4.40
CA PHE A 12 6.07 2.56 -3.63
C PHE A 12 4.59 2.90 -3.65
N ALA A 13 4.02 3.14 -2.48
CA ALA A 13 2.70 3.74 -2.35
C ALA A 13 2.74 4.89 -1.36
N ARG A 14 2.14 6.02 -1.73
CA ARG A 14 1.86 7.15 -0.83
C ARG A 14 0.35 7.32 -0.71
N ILE A 15 -0.14 7.42 0.51
CA ILE A 15 -1.57 7.57 0.81
C ILE A 15 -1.82 8.75 1.74
N THR A 16 -3.03 9.31 1.69
CA THR A 16 -3.50 10.24 2.71
C THR A 16 -4.16 9.49 3.88
N PRO A 17 -4.15 10.04 5.11
CA PRO A 17 -4.83 9.42 6.26
C PRO A 17 -6.34 9.16 6.05
N THR A 18 -6.96 9.92 5.15
CA THR A 18 -8.40 9.90 4.81
C THR A 18 -8.73 9.09 3.57
N VAL A 19 -7.86 8.15 3.17
CA VAL A 19 -8.06 7.36 1.94
C VAL A 19 -9.30 6.44 2.00
N PHE A 20 -9.68 5.99 3.21
CA PHE A 20 -10.91 5.24 3.43
C PHE A 20 -12.04 6.20 3.78
N TYR A 21 -13.24 5.93 3.25
CA TYR A 21 -14.41 6.75 3.48
C TYR A 21 -14.74 6.84 4.98
N ASN A 22 -14.94 8.06 5.49
CA ASN A 22 -15.23 8.36 6.89
C ASN A 22 -14.23 7.80 7.92
N VAL A 23 -12.99 7.55 7.52
CA VAL A 23 -11.92 7.10 8.42
C VAL A 23 -10.75 8.08 8.34
N HIS A 24 -10.28 8.55 9.50
CA HIS A 24 -9.00 9.23 9.63
C HIS A 24 -8.01 8.29 10.32
N MET A 25 -7.18 7.62 9.54
CA MET A 25 -6.28 6.60 10.06
C MET A 25 -5.03 7.20 10.68
N ASN A 26 -4.58 6.62 11.79
CA ASN A 26 -3.20 6.79 12.25
C ASN A 26 -2.24 5.93 11.41
N HIS A 27 -0.97 6.30 11.40
CA HIS A 27 0.05 5.58 10.62
C HIS A 27 0.20 4.10 11.05
N ASP A 28 -0.05 3.79 12.32
CA ASP A 28 -0.02 2.43 12.89
C ASP A 28 -1.32 1.64 12.67
N GLU A 29 -2.34 2.25 12.05
CA GLU A 29 -3.58 1.60 11.62
C GLU A 29 -3.56 1.24 10.12
N ALA A 30 -2.53 1.69 9.40
CA ALA A 30 -2.38 1.52 7.96
C ALA A 30 -1.30 0.48 7.64
N PHE A 31 -1.65 -0.51 6.82
CA PHE A 31 -0.76 -1.60 6.46
C PHE A 31 -0.78 -1.95 4.98
N LEU A 32 0.31 -2.49 4.46
CA LEU A 32 0.41 -3.05 3.12
C LEU A 32 0.38 -4.57 3.15
N GLY A 33 -0.44 -5.19 2.29
CA GLY A 33 -0.50 -6.63 2.04
C GLY A 33 -0.60 -7.46 3.32
N ASN A 34 0.48 -8.18 3.65
CA ASN A 34 0.57 -9.04 4.83
C ASN A 34 0.89 -8.28 6.13
N ASN A 35 0.17 -7.17 6.38
CA ASN A 35 0.34 -6.32 7.56
C ASN A 35 1.70 -5.62 7.67
N CYS A 36 2.35 -5.30 6.56
CA CYS A 36 3.58 -4.51 6.61
C CYS A 36 3.28 -3.05 7.02
N PRO A 37 4.05 -2.47 7.94
CA PRO A 37 3.78 -1.14 8.49
C PRO A 37 4.09 -0.03 7.49
N VAL A 38 3.70 1.19 7.84
CA VAL A 38 4.16 2.41 7.16
C VAL A 38 5.68 2.55 7.32
N THR A 39 6.40 2.82 6.23
CA THR A 39 7.87 2.98 6.23
C THR A 39 8.32 4.40 6.55
N TYR A 40 7.51 5.39 6.17
CA TYR A 40 7.75 6.81 6.46
C TYR A 40 6.40 7.53 6.54
N PHE A 41 6.27 8.51 7.43
CA PHE A 41 5.04 9.28 7.56
C PHE A 41 5.31 10.73 7.88
N VAL A 42 4.43 11.60 7.37
CA VAL A 42 4.25 12.96 7.83
C VAL A 42 2.87 13.02 8.52
N PRO A 43 2.81 13.25 9.85
CA PRO A 43 1.56 13.28 10.60
C PRO A 43 0.51 14.15 9.91
N ASN A 44 -0.72 13.64 9.82
CA ASN A 44 -1.88 14.31 9.21
C ASN A 44 -1.75 14.65 7.72
N TYR A 45 -0.67 14.26 7.04
CA TYR A 45 -0.43 14.65 5.64
C TYR A 45 -0.35 13.44 4.71
N TYR A 46 0.66 12.56 4.87
CA TYR A 46 0.75 11.33 4.08
C TYR A 46 1.54 10.22 4.77
N TYR A 47 1.27 8.99 4.35
CA TYR A 47 1.98 7.77 4.73
C TYR A 47 2.59 7.11 3.51
N GLU A 48 3.80 6.59 3.66
CA GLU A 48 4.55 5.94 2.60
C GLU A 48 4.83 4.48 2.92
N PHE A 49 4.66 3.65 1.91
CA PHE A 49 5.06 2.25 1.90
C PHE A 49 6.10 2.07 0.81
N PHE A 50 7.33 1.74 1.19
CA PHE A 50 8.42 1.47 0.26
C PHE A 50 9.00 0.08 0.53
N TYR A 51 8.68 -0.87 -0.35
CA TYR A 51 9.01 -2.28 -0.15
C TYR A 51 9.56 -2.94 -1.42
N ARG A 52 10.24 -4.07 -1.27
CA ARG A 52 10.65 -4.91 -2.40
C ARG A 52 9.44 -5.64 -3.01
N PRO A 53 9.39 -5.90 -4.32
CA PRO A 53 8.26 -6.59 -4.97
C PRO A 53 7.95 -7.99 -4.44
N GLN A 54 8.89 -8.69 -3.81
CA GLN A 54 8.64 -9.99 -3.15
C GLN A 54 8.30 -9.88 -1.66
N ALA A 55 8.31 -8.67 -1.09
CA ALA A 55 7.99 -8.45 0.32
C ALA A 55 6.48 -8.24 0.52
N CYS A 56 6.04 -8.34 1.78
CA CYS A 56 4.71 -7.90 2.21
C CYS A 56 3.52 -8.55 1.49
N GLY A 57 3.71 -9.71 0.87
CA GLY A 57 2.65 -10.38 0.10
C GLY A 57 2.29 -9.67 -1.21
N ILE A 58 3.17 -8.82 -1.74
CA ILE A 58 3.04 -8.27 -3.09
C ILE A 58 3.17 -9.42 -4.09
N LYS A 59 2.17 -9.57 -4.97
CA LYS A 59 2.16 -10.57 -6.03
C LYS A 59 2.74 -9.96 -7.30
N VAL A 60 3.72 -10.65 -7.88
CA VAL A 60 4.36 -10.27 -9.15
C VAL A 60 3.78 -11.16 -10.25
N GLU A 61 3.13 -10.55 -11.24
CA GLU A 61 2.61 -11.22 -12.43
C GLU A 61 3.39 -10.76 -13.65
N ILE A 62 3.94 -11.71 -14.41
CA ILE A 62 4.67 -11.42 -15.64
C ILE A 62 3.69 -11.56 -16.81
N LEU A 63 3.44 -10.46 -17.52
CA LEU A 63 2.50 -10.39 -18.65
C LEU A 63 3.26 -9.97 -19.90
N GLN A 64 3.71 -10.95 -20.72
CA GLN A 64 4.48 -10.70 -21.94
C GLN A 64 5.61 -9.66 -21.75
N GLU A 65 5.37 -8.40 -22.14
CA GLU A 65 6.29 -7.26 -22.09
C GLU A 65 6.24 -6.43 -20.79
N VAL A 66 5.21 -6.62 -19.96
CA VAL A 66 5.01 -5.86 -18.72
C VAL A 66 5.02 -6.75 -17.49
N ILE A 67 5.31 -6.15 -16.36
CA ILE A 67 5.22 -6.76 -15.04
C ILE A 67 4.16 -6.00 -14.26
N LEU A 68 3.22 -6.75 -13.67
CA LEU A 68 2.13 -6.24 -12.84
C LEU A 68 2.38 -6.64 -11.38
N LEU A 69 2.53 -5.65 -10.51
CA LEU A 69 2.57 -5.83 -9.07
C LEU A 69 1.19 -5.58 -8.49
N LYS A 70 0.65 -6.57 -7.76
CA LYS A 70 -0.63 -6.50 -7.06
C LYS A 70 -0.43 -6.63 -5.57
N THR A 71 -1.06 -5.76 -4.80
CA THR A 71 -1.13 -5.85 -3.34
C THR A 71 -2.41 -5.17 -2.86
N LYS A 72 -2.51 -4.92 -1.56
CA LYS A 72 -3.63 -4.22 -0.96
C LYS A 72 -3.17 -3.28 0.15
N LEU A 73 -3.79 -2.13 0.23
CA LEU A 73 -3.76 -1.30 1.42
C LEU A 73 -4.81 -1.82 2.40
N LYS A 74 -4.48 -1.85 3.68
CA LYS A 74 -5.37 -2.29 4.76
C LYS A 74 -5.46 -1.22 5.83
N TYR A 75 -6.69 -0.99 6.28
CA TYR A 75 -6.99 -0.29 7.52
C TYR A 75 -7.39 -1.33 8.57
N VAL A 76 -6.79 -1.25 9.75
CA VAL A 76 -7.18 -2.03 10.93
C VAL A 76 -7.32 -1.07 12.10
N SER A 77 -8.54 -0.87 12.58
CA SER A 77 -8.81 0.01 13.72
C SER A 77 -8.14 -0.52 14.99
N ARG A 78 -7.55 0.38 15.80
CA ARG A 78 -7.04 0.02 17.14
C ARG A 78 -8.14 -0.22 18.16
N ASN A 79 -9.24 0.52 18.04
CA ASN A 79 -10.26 0.63 19.08
C ASN A 79 -11.55 -0.11 18.74
N SER A 80 -11.62 -0.78 17.58
CA SER A 80 -12.81 -1.48 17.11
C SER A 80 -12.46 -2.67 16.24
N THR A 81 -13.47 -3.45 15.87
CA THR A 81 -13.32 -4.58 14.92
C THR A 81 -13.34 -4.14 13.45
N VAL A 82 -13.45 -2.84 13.18
CA VAL A 82 -13.55 -2.30 11.80
C VAL A 82 -12.24 -2.52 11.05
N ARG A 83 -12.38 -3.05 9.83
CA ARG A 83 -11.29 -3.27 8.89
C ARG A 83 -11.75 -2.89 7.49
N ALA A 84 -10.85 -2.38 6.67
CA ALA A 84 -11.13 -2.07 5.27
C ALA A 84 -9.89 -2.34 4.41
N GLU A 85 -10.10 -2.65 3.13
CA GLU A 85 -9.02 -2.93 2.20
C GLU A 85 -9.25 -2.20 0.86
N ILE A 86 -8.17 -1.72 0.23
CA ILE A 86 -8.18 -1.17 -1.13
C ILE A 86 -7.13 -1.91 -1.95
N PRO A 87 -7.48 -2.54 -3.09
CA PRO A 87 -6.50 -3.18 -3.95
C PRO A 87 -5.58 -2.12 -4.58
N LEU A 88 -4.28 -2.40 -4.58
CA LEU A 88 -3.27 -1.58 -5.24
C LEU A 88 -2.63 -2.37 -6.38
N MET A 89 -2.45 -1.70 -7.51
CA MET A 89 -1.84 -2.29 -8.70
C MET A 89 -0.83 -1.32 -9.29
N CYS A 90 0.26 -1.85 -9.83
CA CYS A 90 1.23 -1.06 -10.55
C CYS A 90 1.83 -1.88 -11.70
N VAL A 91 1.93 -1.27 -12.88
CA VAL A 91 2.44 -1.90 -14.10
C VAL A 91 3.67 -1.16 -14.56
N PHE A 92 4.71 -1.90 -14.94
CA PHE A 92 5.92 -1.35 -15.55
C PHE A 92 6.42 -2.29 -16.67
N ARG A 93 7.15 -1.75 -17.64
CA ARG A 93 7.79 -2.56 -18.70
C ARG A 93 9.04 -3.25 -18.15
N LYS A 94 9.34 -4.45 -18.66
CA LYS A 94 10.60 -5.14 -18.38
C LYS A 94 11.82 -4.29 -18.74
#